data_AF-A0A9D4JPR1-F1
#
_entry.id   AF-A0A9D4JPR1-F1
#
_cell.length_a   1.000
_cell.length_b   1.000
_cell.length_c   1.000
_cell.angle_alpha   90.00
_cell.angle_beta   90.00
_cell.angle_gamma   90.00
#
_symmetry.space_group_name_H-M   'P 1'
#
loop_
_entity.id
_entity.type
_entity.pdbx_description
1 polymer ?
#
loop_
_entity_poly.entity_id
_entity_poly.type
_entity_poly.pdbx_seq_one_letter_code
_entity_poly.pdbx_strand_id
1 'polypeptide(L)'
;MKYELNKIDTHWLSNAADQIITLEELTKTSSFVQTVKHLNGFNHRVITLFNSQQIRDIKRFCCENNGKVLGMDKTFNLWEFHVTPTVDKDISVVNRSTGESPICFEPKFIHTYSTTKAYSSLFTM
;
A
#
# COMPACT_ATOMS: atom_id res chain seq x y z
N MET A 1 21.60 26.55 28.18
CA MET A 1 21.65 25.42 27.23
C MET A 1 21.29 25.97 25.86
N LYS A 2 22.28 26.17 24.98
CA LYS A 2 22.07 26.75 23.65
C LYS A 2 21.54 25.66 22.73
N TYR A 3 20.36 25.85 22.16
CA TYR A 3 19.88 25.01 21.07
C TYR A 3 20.67 25.40 19.81
N GLU A 4 21.56 24.54 19.36
CA GLU A 4 22.18 24.66 18.04
C GLU A 4 21.15 24.28 16.98
N LEU A 5 20.48 25.29 16.44
CA LEU A 5 19.76 25.20 15.17
C LEU A 5 20.81 25.17 14.05
N ASN A 6 21.34 23.99 13.71
CA ASN A 6 22.10 23.77 12.47
C ASN A 6 22.14 22.29 12.07
N LYS A 7 21.00 21.78 11.62
CA LYS A 7 20.96 20.84 10.49
C LYS A 7 19.93 21.37 9.52
N ILE A 8 20.41 21.88 8.38
CA ILE A 8 19.56 22.07 7.22
C ILE A 8 19.13 20.65 6.84
N ASP A 9 17.87 20.30 7.08
CA ASP A 9 17.31 19.03 6.62
C ASP A 9 17.37 19.00 5.08
N THR A 10 18.39 18.35 4.54
CA THR A 10 18.60 18.18 3.10
C THR A 10 17.61 17.19 2.47
N HIS A 11 16.63 16.69 3.24
CA HIS A 11 15.60 15.75 2.75
C HIS A 11 14.79 16.33 1.57
N TRP A 12 14.67 17.66 1.48
CA TRP A 12 13.95 18.34 0.39
C TRP A 12 14.76 18.49 -0.92
N LEU A 13 16.04 18.09 -0.94
CA LEU A 13 16.90 18.12 -2.14
C LEU A 13 16.88 16.82 -2.95
N SER A 14 16.21 15.79 -2.42
CA SER A 14 16.07 14.50 -3.09
C SER A 14 15.07 14.62 -4.25
N ASN A 15 15.55 14.40 -5.48
CA ASN A 15 14.66 14.41 -6.64
C ASN A 15 13.83 13.11 -6.68
N ALA A 16 12.79 13.07 -7.51
CA ALA A 16 11.89 11.91 -7.57
C ALA A 16 12.62 10.59 -7.91
N ALA A 17 13.76 10.62 -8.61
CA ALA A 17 14.54 9.43 -8.91
C ALA A 17 15.25 8.89 -7.65
N ASP A 18 15.83 9.76 -6.83
CA ASP A 18 16.49 9.37 -5.58
C ASP A 18 15.48 8.71 -4.60
N GLN A 19 14.24 9.21 -4.57
CA GLN A 19 13.17 8.66 -3.74
C GLN A 19 12.74 7.25 -4.22
N ILE A 20 12.71 7.01 -5.53
CA ILE A 20 12.44 5.66 -6.07
C ILE A 20 13.56 4.71 -5.73
N ILE A 21 14.82 5.13 -5.90
CA ILE A 21 15.97 4.29 -5.56
C ILE A 21 15.88 3.88 -4.09
N THR A 22 15.54 4.82 -3.21
CA THR A 22 15.28 4.53 -1.79
C THR A 22 14.16 3.51 -1.61
N LEU A 23 13.05 3.63 -2.33
CA LEU A 23 11.94 2.66 -2.26
C LEU A 23 12.31 1.28 -2.80
N GLU A 24 13.10 1.22 -3.88
CA GLU A 24 13.63 -0.02 -4.44
C GLU A 24 14.61 -0.68 -3.46
N GLU A 25 15.45 0.08 -2.76
CA GLU A 25 16.29 -0.44 -1.68
C GLU A 25 15.46 -0.96 -0.50
N LEU A 26 14.35 -0.29 -0.17
CA LEU A 26 13.42 -0.76 0.85
C LEU A 26 12.77 -2.09 0.48
N THR A 27 12.59 -2.43 -0.80
CA THR A 27 12.11 -3.79 -1.17
C THR A 27 13.05 -4.91 -0.71
N LYS A 28 14.34 -4.61 -0.52
CA LYS A 28 15.35 -5.60 -0.10
C LYS A 28 15.40 -5.79 1.41
N THR A 29 14.95 -4.79 2.17
CA THR A 29 15.15 -4.71 3.63
C THR A 29 13.83 -4.70 4.40
N SER A 30 12.75 -4.24 3.80
CA SER A 30 11.44 -4.10 4.41
C SER A 30 10.55 -5.30 4.09
N SER A 31 9.92 -5.87 5.12
CA SER A 31 8.86 -6.87 4.95
C SER A 31 7.50 -6.26 4.56
N PHE A 32 7.43 -4.94 4.38
CA PHE A 32 6.22 -4.21 4.06
C PHE A 32 6.21 -3.66 2.62
N VAL A 33 7.36 -3.24 2.09
CA VAL A 33 7.49 -2.78 0.71
C VAL A 33 7.77 -3.99 -0.17
N GLN A 34 6.77 -4.45 -0.92
CA GLN A 34 6.85 -5.73 -1.62
C GLN A 34 7.42 -5.57 -3.02
N THR A 35 6.87 -4.63 -3.80
CA THR A 35 7.31 -4.41 -5.17
C THR A 35 7.25 -2.94 -5.55
N VAL A 36 8.24 -2.50 -6.31
CA VAL A 36 8.21 -1.25 -7.07
C VAL A 36 8.23 -1.64 -8.55
N LYS A 37 7.15 -1.36 -9.29
CA LYS A 37 7.01 -1.68 -10.71
C LYS A 37 6.95 -0.39 -11.52
N HIS A 38 7.76 -0.35 -12.58
CA HIS A 38 7.68 0.68 -13.62
C HIS A 38 6.87 0.10 -14.78
N LEU A 39 5.62 0.52 -14.90
CA LEU A 39 4.77 0.06 -15.99
C LEU A 39 5.16 0.79 -17.28
N ASN A 40 5.42 0.04 -18.36
CA ASN A 40 5.77 0.62 -19.66
C ASN A 40 4.73 1.67 -20.08
N GLY A 41 5.23 2.87 -20.41
CA GLY A 41 4.45 4.07 -20.74
C GLY A 41 4.39 5.09 -19.59
N PHE A 42 4.59 6.38 -19.92
CA PHE A 42 4.37 7.54 -19.06
C PHE A 42 4.99 7.53 -17.64
N ASN A 43 6.15 6.88 -17.44
CA ASN A 43 6.80 6.78 -16.12
C ASN A 43 5.83 6.33 -15.01
N HIS A 44 4.91 5.41 -15.34
CA HIS A 44 3.88 4.98 -14.42
C HIS A 44 4.50 4.08 -13.35
N ARG A 45 4.50 4.58 -12.11
CA ARG A 45 5.04 3.87 -10.96
C ARG A 45 3.91 3.23 -10.18
N VAL A 46 4.17 2.01 -9.77
CA VAL A 46 3.30 1.22 -8.94
C VAL A 46 4.12 0.71 -7.77
N ILE A 47 3.64 0.96 -6.55
CA ILE A 47 4.24 0.45 -5.33
C ILE A 47 3.18 -0.36 -4.62
N THR A 48 3.51 -1.61 -4.32
CA THR A 48 2.64 -2.50 -3.54
C THR A 48 3.19 -2.64 -2.14
N LEU A 49 2.32 -2.36 -1.16
CA LEU A 49 2.65 -2.34 0.25
C LEU A 49 1.77 -3.33 1.02
N PHE A 50 2.39 -4.39 1.52
CA PHE A 50 1.80 -5.27 2.51
C PHE A 50 2.84 -6.09 3.25
N ASN A 51 2.46 -6.67 4.38
CA ASN A 51 3.18 -7.75 5.01
C ASN A 51 2.52 -9.11 4.70
N SER A 52 3.23 -10.20 4.96
CA SER A 52 2.72 -11.54 4.65
C SER A 52 1.46 -11.92 5.42
N GLN A 53 1.23 -11.33 6.60
CA GLN A 53 0.02 -11.57 7.39
C GLN A 53 -1.20 -10.99 6.67
N GLN A 54 -1.10 -9.78 6.14
CA GLN A 54 -2.17 -9.11 5.39
C GLN A 54 -2.65 -9.92 4.18
N ILE A 55 -1.74 -10.53 3.42
CA ILE A 55 -2.12 -11.39 2.29
C ILE A 55 -2.73 -12.72 2.76
N ARG A 56 -2.24 -13.28 3.86
CA ARG A 56 -2.87 -14.48 4.45
C ARG A 56 -4.29 -14.19 4.90
N ASP A 57 -4.50 -13.04 5.51
CA ASP A 57 -5.81 -12.61 6.00
C ASP A 57 -6.79 -12.37 4.87
N ILE A 58 -6.40 -11.69 3.78
CA ILE A 58 -7.26 -11.59 2.58
C ILE A 58 -7.62 -12.97 2.04
N LYS A 59 -6.64 -13.87 1.89
CA LYS A 59 -6.92 -15.21 1.36
C LYS A 59 -7.92 -15.95 2.24
N ARG A 60 -7.70 -15.91 3.56
CA ARG A 60 -8.54 -16.54 4.57
C ARG A 60 -9.94 -15.94 4.62
N PHE A 61 -10.05 -14.62 4.58
CA PHE A 61 -11.31 -13.91 4.82
C PHE A 61 -12.12 -13.68 3.55
N CYS A 62 -11.49 -13.57 2.39
CA CYS A 62 -12.13 -13.20 1.12
C CYS A 62 -12.10 -14.27 0.03
N CYS A 63 -11.14 -15.21 0.06
CA CYS A 63 -10.95 -16.17 -1.05
C CYS A 63 -11.36 -17.61 -0.71
N GLU A 64 -11.46 -17.97 0.56
CA GLU A 64 -11.97 -19.28 0.99
C GLU A 64 -13.50 -19.39 0.85
N ASN A 65 -14.06 -20.59 1.06
CA ASN A 65 -15.50 -20.84 0.92
C ASN A 65 -16.31 -19.90 1.83
N ASN A 66 -17.33 -19.22 1.26
CA ASN A 66 -18.09 -18.14 1.90
C ASN A 66 -17.29 -16.89 2.28
N GLY A 67 -16.18 -16.63 1.58
CA GLY A 67 -15.37 -15.43 1.72
C GLY A 67 -16.20 -14.14 1.63
N LYS A 68 -15.81 -13.13 2.41
CA LYS A 68 -16.39 -11.79 2.37
C LYS A 68 -15.82 -11.00 1.20
N VAL A 69 -16.56 -9.97 0.78
CA VAL A 69 -16.14 -9.07 -0.30
C VAL A 69 -14.85 -8.35 0.09
N LEU A 70 -13.84 -8.42 -0.77
CA LEU A 70 -12.67 -7.55 -0.74
C LEU A 70 -13.04 -6.25 -1.45
N GLY A 71 -13.07 -5.14 -0.72
CA GLY A 71 -13.26 -3.81 -1.29
C GLY A 71 -11.93 -3.20 -1.72
N MET A 72 -11.97 -2.40 -2.78
CA MET A 72 -10.84 -1.59 -3.21
C MET A 72 -11.36 -0.24 -3.64
N ASP A 73 -10.80 0.83 -3.08
CA ASP A 73 -11.20 2.17 -3.43
C ASP A 73 -9.98 3.09 -3.56
N LYS A 74 -10.04 4.04 -4.50
CA LYS A 74 -9.01 5.06 -4.63
C LYS A 74 -9.33 6.20 -3.66
N THR A 75 -8.92 6.01 -2.42
CA THR A 75 -9.45 6.82 -1.32
C THR A 75 -8.72 8.16 -1.16
N PHE A 76 -7.41 8.23 -1.39
CA PHE A 76 -6.64 9.45 -1.11
C PHE A 76 -5.56 9.74 -2.15
N ASN A 77 -5.23 11.03 -2.30
CA ASN A 77 -4.05 11.48 -3.04
C ASN A 77 -2.97 11.88 -2.03
N LEU A 78 -1.75 11.41 -2.24
CA LEU A 78 -0.54 11.86 -1.55
C LEU A 78 0.35 12.51 -2.61
N TRP A 79 0.33 13.85 -2.68
CA TRP A 79 0.96 14.61 -3.76
C TRP A 79 0.50 14.12 -5.14
N GLU A 80 1.41 13.64 -5.97
CA GLU A 80 1.18 13.14 -7.33
C GLU A 80 0.79 11.66 -7.37
N PHE A 81 0.70 11.01 -6.20
CA PHE A 81 0.37 9.60 -6.09
C PHE A 81 -1.05 9.39 -5.58
N HIS A 82 -1.73 8.42 -6.18
CA HIS A 82 -2.96 7.86 -5.68
C HIS A 82 -2.65 6.72 -4.70
N VAL A 83 -3.36 6.70 -3.58
CA VAL A 83 -3.34 5.60 -2.61
C VAL A 83 -4.68 4.86 -2.70
N THR A 84 -4.60 3.60 -3.10
CA THR A 84 -5.73 2.67 -3.13
C THR A 84 -5.53 1.64 -2.02
N PRO A 85 -6.17 1.80 -0.86
CA PRO A 85 -6.29 0.71 0.09
C PRO A 85 -7.23 -0.37 -0.43
N THR A 86 -6.99 -1.59 0.02
CA THR A 86 -8.02 -2.63 0.04
C THR A 86 -8.62 -2.72 1.44
N VAL A 87 -9.87 -3.17 1.51
CA VAL A 87 -10.63 -3.30 2.75
C VAL A 87 -11.31 -4.66 2.79
N ASP A 88 -11.16 -5.34 3.91
CA ASP A 88 -11.70 -6.66 4.17
C ASP A 88 -12.38 -6.70 5.54
N LYS A 89 -13.21 -7.71 5.78
CA LYS A 89 -13.81 -7.94 7.10
C LYS A 89 -13.02 -9.02 7.82
N ASP A 90 -12.47 -8.71 8.99
CA ASP A 90 -11.84 -9.72 9.85
C ASP A 90 -12.90 -10.60 10.50
N ILE A 91 -13.16 -11.75 9.87
CA ILE A 91 -14.15 -12.73 10.33
C ILE A 91 -13.67 -13.56 11.54
N SER A 92 -12.44 -13.36 12.02
CA SER A 92 -11.94 -14.03 13.22
C SER A 92 -12.44 -13.39 14.51
N VAL A 93 -12.94 -12.15 14.43
CA VAL A 93 -13.50 -11.42 15.56
C VAL A 93 -14.87 -10.84 15.21
N VAL A 94 -15.69 -10.66 16.25
CA VAL A 94 -17.02 -10.06 16.14
C VAL A 94 -17.13 -8.95 17.18
N ASN A 95 -17.57 -7.78 16.72
CA ASN A 95 -17.85 -6.67 17.61
C ASN A 95 -19.08 -6.98 18.46
N ARG A 96 -18.93 -6.89 19.80
CA ARG A 96 -19.99 -7.25 20.75
C ARG A 96 -21.23 -6.37 20.66
N SER A 97 -21.10 -5.10 20.29
CA SER A 97 -22.25 -4.18 20.26
C SER A 97 -23.04 -4.26 18.95
N THR A 98 -22.37 -4.56 17.84
CA THR A 98 -23.01 -4.57 16.51
C THR A 98 -23.27 -5.98 15.99
N GLY A 99 -22.60 -7.01 16.54
CA GLY A 99 -22.63 -8.37 16.00
C GLY A 99 -21.88 -8.54 14.67
N GLU A 100 -21.22 -7.49 14.19
CA GLU A 100 -20.52 -7.48 12.91
C GLU A 100 -19.00 -7.63 13.07
N SER A 101 -18.36 -8.23 12.08
CA SER A 101 -16.91 -8.24 11.96
C SER A 101 -16.38 -6.83 11.63
N PRO A 102 -15.27 -6.39 12.25
CA PRO A 102 -14.66 -5.10 11.94
C PRO A 102 -14.10 -5.08 10.51
N ILE A 103 -14.00 -3.87 9.94
CA ILE A 103 -13.39 -3.63 8.64
C ILE A 103 -11.92 -3.26 8.84
N CYS A 104 -11.04 -3.98 8.15
CA CYS A 104 -9.59 -3.77 8.13
C CYS A 104 -9.18 -2.98 6.88
N PHE A 105 -8.04 -2.27 6.94
CA PHE A 105 -7.54 -1.36 5.90
C PHE A 105 -6.16 -1.79 5.36
N GLU A 106 -6.15 -2.86 4.60
CA GLU A 106 -4.92 -3.58 4.23
C GLU A 106 -5.14 -4.36 2.93
N PRO A 107 -4.11 -4.63 2.09
CA PRO A 107 -2.95 -3.90 1.58
C PRO A 107 -3.19 -2.48 1.07
N LYS A 108 -2.09 -1.77 0.76
CA LYS A 108 -2.12 -0.43 0.17
C LYS A 108 -1.34 -0.41 -1.13
N PHE A 109 -1.89 0.31 -2.10
CA PHE A 109 -1.32 0.42 -3.43
C PHE A 109 -1.09 1.88 -3.76
N ILE A 110 0.15 2.26 -4.06
CA ILE A 110 0.52 3.63 -4.43
C ILE A 110 0.80 3.65 -5.93
N HIS A 111 0.12 4.53 -6.67
CA HIS A 111 0.25 4.59 -8.13
C HIS A 111 0.11 6.01 -8.66
N THR A 112 0.78 6.31 -9.78
CA THR A 112 0.69 7.64 -10.40
C THR A 112 -0.54 7.79 -11.31
N TYR A 113 -1.09 6.70 -11.85
CA TYR A 113 -2.30 6.77 -12.68
C TYR A 113 -3.28 5.63 -12.39
N SER A 114 -4.58 5.95 -12.43
CA SER A 114 -5.67 4.99 -12.21
C SER A 114 -5.99 4.16 -13.46
N THR A 115 -5.03 3.41 -13.99
CA THR A 115 -5.25 2.55 -15.18
C THR A 115 -5.58 1.12 -14.80
N THR A 116 -6.28 0.39 -15.67
CA THR A 116 -6.53 -1.05 -15.49
C THR A 116 -5.23 -1.81 -15.25
N LYS A 117 -4.15 -1.45 -15.97
CA LYS A 117 -2.83 -2.08 -15.81
C LYS A 117 -2.23 -1.85 -14.43
N ALA A 118 -2.46 -0.68 -13.82
CA ALA A 118 -2.07 -0.40 -12.44
C ALA A 118 -2.80 -1.34 -11.48
N TYR A 119 -4.12 -1.40 -11.55
CA TYR A 119 -4.90 -2.26 -10.65
C TYR A 119 -4.64 -3.75 -10.87
N SER A 120 -4.46 -4.22 -12.11
CA SER A 120 -4.10 -5.62 -12.39
C SER A 120 -2.74 -6.03 -11.81
N SER A 121 -1.83 -5.08 -11.59
CA SER A 121 -0.54 -5.38 -10.98
C SER A 121 -0.64 -5.88 -9.53
N LEU A 122 -1.77 -5.59 -8.85
CA LEU A 122 -2.09 -6.10 -7.52
C LEU A 122 -2.37 -7.62 -7.51
N PHE A 123 -2.88 -8.15 -8.61
CA PHE A 123 -3.33 -9.55 -8.71
C PHE A 123 -2.38 -10.44 -9.52
N THR A 124 -1.26 -9.88 -9.97
CA THR A 124 -0.23 -10.59 -10.77
C THR A 124 1.04 -10.83 -9.97
N MET A 125 0.89 -11.05 -8.66
CA MET A 125 1.98 -11.39 -7.74
C MET A 125 2.11 -12.89 -7.56
#